data_AF-A0A257VYM2-F1
#
_entry.id   AF-A0A257VYM2-F1
#
_cell.length_a   1.000
_cell.length_b   1.000
_cell.length_c   1.000
_cell.angle_alpha   90.00
_cell.angle_beta   90.00
_cell.angle_gamma   90.00
#
_symmetry.space_group_name_H-M   'P 1'
#
loop_
_entity.id
_entity.type
_entity.pdbx_description
1 polymer ?
#
loop_
_entity_poly.entity_id
_entity_poly.type
_entity_poly.pdbx_seq_one_letter_code
_entity_poly.pdbx_strand_id
1 'polypeptide(L)'
;MLDNAMEFVSRETISPNQGAAYGLSLNQDGMKRSILDLLGYAHIEFEALAAIWPEMHEWRIDIREQIEIEALYKGYLGRQQADIENFKHEEHINLPDDLNYDAIGSLSNEIRAKLKAVRPASLGAAGRIPGVTPASLTAVLSYIRRQQQAA
;
A
#
# COMPACT_ATOMS: atom_id res chain seq x y z
N MET A 1 16.59 -24.54 -11.26
CA MET A 1 17.41 -24.10 -10.10
C MET A 1 16.88 -22.79 -9.56
N LEU A 2 16.70 -21.75 -10.40
CA LEU A 2 16.05 -20.49 -9.99
C LEU A 2 14.64 -20.72 -9.42
N ASP A 3 13.79 -21.51 -10.10
CA ASP A 3 12.42 -21.77 -9.63
C ASP A 3 12.39 -22.40 -8.23
N ASN A 4 13.27 -23.38 -7.97
CA ASN A 4 13.38 -24.00 -6.65
C ASN A 4 13.86 -23.01 -5.58
N ALA A 5 14.81 -22.13 -5.93
CA ALA A 5 15.28 -21.09 -5.02
C ALA A 5 14.17 -20.06 -4.76
N MET A 6 13.38 -19.70 -5.78
CA MET A 6 12.23 -18.81 -5.66
C MET A 6 11.12 -19.41 -4.78
N GLU A 7 10.84 -20.70 -4.94
CA GLU A 7 9.89 -21.43 -4.09
C GLU A 7 10.37 -21.47 -2.64
N PHE A 8 11.66 -21.75 -2.43
CA PHE A 8 12.28 -21.75 -1.10
C PHE A 8 12.14 -20.37 -0.42
N VAL A 9 12.55 -19.28 -1.08
CA VAL A 9 12.48 -17.95 -0.47
C VAL A 9 11.07 -17.46 -0.21
N SER A 10 10.08 -18.00 -0.93
CA SER A 10 8.66 -17.69 -0.74
C SER A 10 8.03 -18.51 0.39
N ARG A 11 8.49 -19.74 0.60
CA ARG A 11 7.92 -20.68 1.57
C ARG A 11 8.54 -20.52 2.96
N GLU A 12 9.85 -20.37 3.04
CA GLU A 12 10.54 -20.28 4.32
C GLU A 12 10.24 -18.93 4.99
N THR A 13 9.81 -18.99 6.25
CA THR A 13 9.38 -17.79 6.99
C THR A 13 9.96 -17.74 8.38
N ILE A 14 10.08 -16.53 8.92
CA ILE A 14 10.51 -16.30 10.30
C ILE A 14 9.58 -15.30 10.99
N SER A 15 9.34 -15.50 12.29
CA SER A 15 8.62 -14.53 13.13
C SER A 15 9.55 -13.40 13.61
N PRO A 16 8.99 -12.24 14.01
CA PRO A 16 9.79 -11.13 14.54
C PRO A 16 10.67 -11.52 15.75
N ASN A 17 10.13 -12.34 16.65
CA ASN A 17 10.85 -12.84 17.82
C ASN A 17 12.04 -13.74 17.45
N GLN A 18 11.84 -14.63 16.46
CA GLN A 18 12.92 -15.49 15.98
C GLN A 18 13.97 -14.66 15.23
N GLY A 19 13.55 -13.74 14.36
CA GLY A 19 14.48 -12.87 13.63
C GLY A 19 15.33 -11.98 14.54
N ALA A 20 14.75 -11.47 15.63
CA ALA A 20 15.47 -10.68 16.62
C ALA A 20 16.62 -11.47 17.29
N ALA A 21 16.48 -12.79 17.46
CA ALA A 21 17.56 -13.64 17.97
C ALA A 21 18.78 -13.71 17.03
N TYR A 22 18.57 -13.42 15.75
CA TYR A 22 19.62 -13.32 14.72
C TYR A 22 19.98 -11.86 14.38
N GLY A 23 19.52 -10.88 15.17
CA GLY A 23 19.82 -9.46 14.96
C GLY A 23 18.99 -8.77 13.88
N LEU A 24 17.94 -9.42 13.35
CA LEU A 24 17.03 -8.77 12.40
C LEU A 24 16.12 -7.77 13.12
N SER A 25 16.09 -6.54 12.61
CA SER A 25 15.12 -5.52 13.06
C SER A 25 13.82 -5.66 12.29
N LEU A 26 12.81 -6.25 12.95
CA LEU A 26 11.46 -6.48 12.41
C LEU A 26 10.40 -5.88 13.34
N ASN A 27 9.27 -5.47 12.75
CA ASN A 27 8.11 -5.01 13.52
C ASN A 27 7.60 -6.15 14.42
N GLN A 28 7.36 -5.85 15.70
CA GLN A 28 6.88 -6.82 16.69
C GLN A 28 5.35 -7.01 16.61
N ASP A 29 4.86 -7.27 15.40
CA ASP A 29 3.44 -7.46 15.06
C ASP A 29 3.01 -8.94 15.06
N GLY A 30 3.94 -9.85 15.36
CA GLY A 30 3.71 -11.30 15.32
C GLY A 30 3.58 -11.88 13.92
N MET A 31 3.63 -11.05 12.86
CA MET A 31 3.50 -11.52 11.48
C MET A 31 4.80 -12.20 11.01
N LYS A 32 4.67 -13.44 10.55
CA LYS A 32 5.76 -14.14 9.88
C LYS A 32 6.02 -13.54 8.51
N ARG A 33 7.29 -13.43 8.14
CA ARG A 33 7.75 -12.87 6.86
C ARG A 33 8.58 -13.90 6.13
N SER A 34 8.37 -14.04 4.83
CA SER A 34 9.19 -14.92 3.99
C SER A 34 10.56 -14.32 3.73
N ILE A 35 11.54 -15.13 3.33
CA ILE A 35 12.87 -14.64 2.92
C ILE A 35 12.72 -13.59 1.80
N LEU A 36 11.80 -13.83 0.85
CA LEU A 36 11.49 -12.90 -0.24
C LEU A 36 10.93 -11.56 0.28
N ASP A 37 10.12 -11.57 1.35
CA ASP A 37 9.64 -10.32 1.97
C ASP A 37 10.77 -9.57 2.67
N LEU A 38 11.66 -10.30 3.35
CA LEU A 38 12.77 -9.74 4.12
C LEU A 38 13.81 -9.09 3.21
N LEU A 39 14.16 -9.71 2.08
CA LEU A 39 15.05 -9.13 1.07
C LEU A 39 14.49 -7.85 0.43
N GLY A 40 13.19 -7.60 0.55
CA GLY A 40 12.57 -6.34 0.14
C GLY A 40 12.85 -5.17 1.10
N TYR A 41 13.43 -5.42 2.29
CA TYR A 41 13.78 -4.38 3.25
C TYR A 41 15.19 -3.85 3.00
N ALA A 42 15.31 -2.52 2.84
CA ALA A 42 16.58 -1.87 2.48
C ALA A 42 17.73 -2.11 3.48
N HIS A 43 17.42 -2.50 4.72
CA HIS A 43 18.41 -2.78 5.78
C HIS A 43 18.73 -4.26 5.96
N ILE A 44 18.11 -5.16 5.18
CA ILE A 44 18.35 -6.60 5.27
C ILE A 44 19.21 -7.04 4.09
N GLU A 45 20.40 -7.56 4.41
CA GLU A 45 21.35 -8.09 3.42
C GLU A 45 21.19 -9.60 3.26
N PHE A 46 21.49 -10.12 2.07
CA PHE A 46 21.42 -11.56 1.76
C PHE A 46 22.23 -12.40 2.75
N GLU A 47 23.44 -11.95 3.08
CA GLU A 47 24.35 -12.68 3.99
C GLU A 47 23.76 -12.80 5.42
N ALA A 48 23.00 -11.82 5.88
CA ALA A 48 22.29 -11.90 7.16
C ALA A 48 21.21 -12.99 7.14
N LEU A 49 20.53 -13.19 6.01
CA LEU A 49 19.55 -14.25 5.84
C LEU A 49 20.22 -15.61 5.63
N ALA A 50 21.34 -15.68 4.92
CA ALA A 50 22.11 -16.90 4.73
C ALA A 50 22.65 -17.46 6.06
N ALA A 51 22.91 -16.61 7.05
CA ALA A 51 23.25 -17.05 8.41
C ALA A 51 22.10 -17.80 9.12
N ILE A 52 20.85 -17.53 8.73
CA ILE A 52 19.64 -18.17 9.27
C ILE A 52 19.25 -19.40 8.45
N TRP A 53 19.40 -19.32 7.12
CA TRP A 53 19.16 -20.39 6.16
C TRP A 53 20.44 -20.71 5.38
N PRO A 54 21.30 -21.59 5.92
CA PRO A 54 22.61 -21.87 5.34
C PRO A 54 22.57 -22.40 3.91
N GLU A 55 21.47 -23.01 3.46
CA GLU A 55 21.32 -23.51 2.08
C GLU A 55 21.47 -22.41 1.03
N MET A 56 21.24 -21.15 1.41
CA MET A 56 21.40 -19.98 0.55
C MET A 56 22.87 -19.73 0.14
N HIS A 57 23.84 -20.20 0.93
CA HIS A 57 25.27 -20.02 0.61
C HIS A 57 25.70 -20.81 -0.64
N GLU A 58 24.99 -21.88 -1.00
CA GLU A 58 25.32 -22.69 -2.17
C GLU A 58 24.80 -22.11 -3.48
N TRP A 59 23.99 -21.05 -3.41
CA TRP A 59 23.39 -20.47 -4.61
C TRP A 59 24.42 -19.67 -5.41
N ARG A 60 24.39 -19.87 -6.73
CA ARG A 60 25.16 -19.09 -7.69
C ARG A 60 24.76 -17.63 -7.63
N ILE A 61 25.73 -16.74 -7.88
CA ILE A 61 25.55 -15.29 -7.81
C ILE A 61 24.38 -14.77 -8.66
N ASP A 62 24.20 -15.34 -9.87
CA ASP A 62 23.12 -14.97 -10.79
C ASP A 62 21.72 -15.29 -10.23
N ILE A 63 21.59 -16.35 -9.44
CA ILE A 63 20.34 -16.68 -8.75
C ILE A 63 20.08 -15.74 -7.58
N ARG A 64 21.12 -15.38 -6.83
CA ARG A 64 21.00 -14.43 -5.72
C ARG A 64 20.54 -13.06 -6.22
N GLU A 65 21.20 -12.54 -7.25
CA GLU A 65 20.87 -11.26 -7.89
C GLU A 65 19.42 -11.26 -8.39
N GLN A 66 18.98 -12.32 -9.06
CA GLN A 66 17.60 -12.41 -9.53
C GLN A 66 16.59 -12.38 -8.37
N ILE A 67 16.86 -13.08 -7.28
CA ILE A 67 15.97 -13.11 -6.11
C ILE A 67 15.91 -11.73 -5.43
N GLU A 68 17.04 -11.04 -5.28
CA GLU A 68 17.09 -9.68 -4.71
C GLU A 68 16.29 -8.70 -5.57
N ILE A 69 16.41 -8.79 -6.91
CA ILE A 69 15.61 -8.00 -7.84
C ILE A 69 14.12 -8.27 -7.61
N GLU A 70 13.70 -9.53 -7.62
CA GLU A 70 12.30 -9.92 -7.43
C GLU A 70 11.75 -9.46 -6.07
N ALA A 71 12.54 -9.57 -5.00
CA ALA A 71 12.18 -9.10 -3.66
C ALA A 71 11.94 -7.58 -3.63
N LEU A 72 12.84 -6.81 -4.25
CA LEU A 72 12.71 -5.36 -4.35
C LEU A 72 11.42 -5.00 -5.10
N TYR A 73 11.20 -5.61 -6.28
CA TYR A 73 10.02 -5.33 -7.11
C TYR A 73 8.71 -5.75 -6.43
N LYS A 74 8.69 -6.85 -5.68
CA LYS A 74 7.52 -7.27 -4.88
C LYS A 74 7.08 -6.17 -3.90
N GLY A 75 8.03 -5.52 -3.22
CA GLY A 75 7.73 -4.41 -2.31
C GLY A 75 7.20 -3.16 -3.02
N TYR A 76 7.66 -2.88 -4.23
CA TYR A 76 7.12 -1.80 -5.06
C TYR A 76 5.71 -2.10 -5.59
N LEU A 77 5.48 -3.33 -6.07
CA LEU A 77 4.18 -3.75 -6.58
C LEU A 77 3.12 -3.80 -5.48
N GLY A 78 3.47 -4.24 -4.27
CA GLY A 78 2.54 -4.20 -3.13
C GLY A 78 2.07 -2.79 -2.78
N ARG A 79 2.98 -1.80 -2.83
CA ARG A 79 2.61 -0.38 -2.61
C ARG A 79 1.71 0.16 -3.72
N GLN A 80 2.06 -0.09 -4.99
CA GLN A 80 1.22 0.33 -6.11
C GLN A 80 -0.17 -0.32 -6.06
N GLN A 81 -0.25 -1.59 -5.68
CA GLN A 81 -1.51 -2.29 -5.54
C GLN A 81 -2.37 -1.69 -4.42
N ALA A 82 -1.76 -1.36 -3.27
CA ALA A 82 -2.46 -0.67 -2.18
C ALA A 82 -2.99 0.71 -2.61
N ASP A 83 -2.20 1.47 -3.38
CA ASP A 83 -2.63 2.76 -3.94
C ASP A 83 -3.80 2.59 -4.91
N ILE A 84 -3.75 1.56 -5.77
CA ILE A 84 -4.84 1.20 -6.69
C ILE A 84 -6.10 0.79 -5.91
N GLU A 85 -5.97 0.02 -4.84
CA GLU A 85 -7.09 -0.43 -4.01
C GLU A 85 -7.73 0.72 -3.25
N ASN A 86 -6.92 1.62 -2.68
CA ASN A 86 -7.41 2.85 -2.05
C ASN A 86 -8.14 3.73 -3.07
N PHE A 87 -7.57 3.92 -4.26
CA PHE A 87 -8.21 4.66 -5.35
C PHE A 87 -9.55 4.02 -5.77
N LYS A 88 -9.58 2.69 -5.93
CA LYS A 88 -10.82 1.96 -6.26
C LYS A 88 -11.86 2.10 -5.14
N HIS A 89 -11.44 2.03 -3.88
CA HIS A 89 -12.35 2.19 -2.76
C HIS A 89 -12.99 3.59 -2.76
N GLU A 90 -12.17 4.62 -3.00
CA GLU A 90 -12.64 6.01 -3.13
C GLU A 90 -13.54 6.22 -4.36
N GLU A 91 -13.32 5.52 -5.47
CA GLU A 91 -14.21 5.59 -6.64
C GLU A 91 -15.65 5.18 -6.35
N HIS A 92 -15.86 4.23 -5.43
CA HIS A 92 -17.17 3.64 -5.14
C HIS A 92 -17.94 4.36 -4.02
N ILE A 93 -17.37 5.40 -3.42
CA ILE A 93 -18.07 6.18 -2.40
C ILE A 93 -19.13 7.03 -3.10
N ASN A 94 -20.39 6.59 -3.01
CA ASN A 94 -21.52 7.33 -3.55
C ASN A 94 -21.71 8.65 -2.80
N LEU A 95 -21.93 9.72 -3.56
CA LEU A 95 -22.24 11.02 -3.01
C LEU A 95 -23.76 11.16 -2.95
N PRO A 96 -24.34 11.63 -1.82
CA PRO A 96 -25.77 11.92 -1.75
C PRO A 96 -26.17 12.98 -2.79
N ASP A 97 -27.30 12.78 -3.46
CA ASP A 97 -27.81 13.71 -4.49
C ASP A 97 -28.10 15.11 -3.90
N ASP A 98 -28.46 15.15 -2.63
CA ASP A 98 -28.79 16.35 -1.85
C ASP A 98 -27.58 16.95 -1.11
N LEU A 99 -26.36 16.45 -1.36
CA LEU A 99 -25.15 16.92 -0.70
C LEU A 99 -24.96 18.43 -0.86
N ASN A 100 -25.01 19.14 0.26
CA ASN A 100 -24.80 20.58 0.28
C ASN A 100 -23.31 20.94 0.29
N TYR A 101 -22.74 21.09 -0.91
CA TYR A 101 -21.36 21.55 -1.05
C TYR A 101 -21.10 22.92 -0.42
N ASP A 102 -22.10 23.78 -0.14
CA ASP A 102 -21.93 25.06 0.59
C ASP A 102 -21.55 24.89 2.06
N ALA A 103 -21.92 23.76 2.65
CA ALA A 103 -21.60 23.48 4.05
C ALA A 103 -20.14 23.02 4.26
N ILE A 104 -19.40 22.75 3.18
CA ILE A 104 -18.03 22.24 3.26
C ILE A 104 -17.05 23.43 3.25
N GLY A 105 -16.65 23.89 4.44
CA GLY A 105 -15.87 25.12 4.61
C GLY A 105 -14.47 25.10 3.98
N SER A 106 -13.85 23.93 3.82
CA SER A 106 -12.51 23.77 3.25
C SER A 106 -12.47 23.77 1.72
N LEU A 107 -13.62 23.77 1.04
CA LEU A 107 -13.67 23.88 -0.42
C LEU A 107 -13.57 25.34 -0.87
N SER A 108 -12.74 25.59 -1.88
CA SER A 108 -12.71 26.88 -2.55
C SER A 108 -14.02 27.14 -3.31
N ASN A 109 -14.31 28.41 -3.58
CA ASN A 109 -15.51 28.80 -4.34
C ASN A 109 -15.54 28.17 -5.74
N GLU A 110 -14.38 28.05 -6.39
CA GLU A 110 -14.27 27.43 -7.71
C GLU A 110 -14.63 25.94 -7.66
N ILE A 111 -14.08 25.20 -6.70
CA ILE A 111 -14.35 23.77 -6.56
C ILE A 111 -15.80 23.51 -6.19
N ARG A 112 -16.34 24.33 -5.28
CA ARG A 112 -17.75 24.29 -4.88
C ARG A 112 -18.68 24.52 -6.09
N ALA A 113 -18.38 25.51 -6.92
CA ALA A 113 -19.14 25.77 -8.13
C ALA A 113 -19.09 24.60 -9.12
N LYS A 114 -17.89 24.03 -9.34
CA LYS A 114 -17.71 22.86 -10.22
C LYS A 114 -18.47 21.63 -9.73
N LEU A 115 -18.38 21.30 -8.45
CA LEU A 115 -19.08 20.14 -7.87
C LEU A 115 -20.60 20.29 -7.92
N LYS A 116 -21.11 21.50 -7.66
CA LYS A 116 -22.55 21.80 -7.79
C LYS A 116 -23.05 21.73 -9.22
N ALA A 117 -22.23 22.14 -10.19
CA ALA A 117 -22.60 22.11 -11.61
C ALA A 117 -22.59 20.69 -12.17
N VAL A 118 -21.56 19.90 -11.82
CA VAL A 118 -21.40 18.53 -12.33
C VAL A 118 -22.29 17.53 -11.59
N ARG A 119 -22.54 17.72 -10.29
CA ARG A 119 -23.26 16.77 -9.42
C ARG A 119 -22.74 15.33 -9.58
N PRO A 120 -21.45 15.09 -9.27
CA PRO A 120 -20.87 13.76 -9.42
C PRO A 120 -21.59 12.75 -8.52
N ALA A 121 -21.89 11.56 -9.06
CA ALA A 121 -22.55 10.48 -8.33
C ALA A 121 -21.63 9.77 -7.33
N SER A 122 -20.31 9.91 -7.48
CA SER A 122 -19.31 9.31 -6.59
C SER A 122 -18.10 10.21 -6.36
N LEU A 123 -17.34 9.94 -5.31
CA LEU A 123 -16.10 10.66 -5.01
C LEU A 123 -15.07 10.50 -6.13
N GLY A 124 -15.02 9.34 -6.78
CA GLY A 124 -14.21 9.12 -7.98
C GLY A 124 -14.63 9.99 -9.17
N ALA A 125 -15.94 10.12 -9.41
CA ALA A 125 -16.46 11.02 -10.44
C ALA A 125 -16.12 12.49 -10.12
N ALA A 126 -16.16 12.88 -8.85
CA ALA A 126 -15.72 14.20 -8.40
C ALA A 126 -14.23 14.44 -8.67
N GLY A 127 -13.38 13.44 -8.45
CA GLY A 127 -11.94 13.52 -8.67
C GLY A 127 -11.51 13.71 -10.13
N ARG A 128 -12.34 13.30 -11.08
CA ARG A 128 -12.12 13.53 -12.53
C ARG A 128 -12.42 14.95 -12.98
N ILE A 129 -13.05 15.78 -12.14
CA ILE A 129 -13.39 17.15 -12.50
C ILE A 129 -12.11 18.01 -12.50
N PRO A 130 -11.79 18.71 -13.60
CA PRO A 130 -10.57 19.51 -13.68
C PRO A 130 -10.44 20.52 -12.54
N GLY A 131 -9.30 20.49 -11.86
CA GLY A 131 -8.98 21.36 -10.72
C GLY A 131 -9.43 20.81 -9.37
N VAL A 132 -10.24 19.76 -9.31
CA VAL A 132 -10.50 19.06 -8.04
C VAL A 132 -9.23 18.35 -7.59
N THR A 133 -8.81 18.65 -6.36
CA THR A 133 -7.57 18.12 -5.78
C THR A 133 -7.86 17.02 -4.77
N PRO A 134 -6.88 16.16 -4.43
CA PRO A 134 -7.03 15.17 -3.35
C PRO A 134 -7.53 15.80 -2.04
N ALA A 135 -7.03 16.98 -1.67
CA ALA A 135 -7.48 17.71 -0.48
C ALA A 135 -8.98 18.08 -0.53
N SER A 136 -9.50 18.41 -1.72
CA SER A 136 -10.92 18.69 -1.93
C SER A 136 -11.77 17.42 -1.77
N LEU A 137 -11.29 16.28 -2.26
CA LEU A 137 -11.96 14.98 -2.09
C LEU A 137 -11.97 14.55 -0.63
N THR A 138 -10.85 14.72 0.08
CA THR A 138 -10.76 14.46 1.53
C THR A 138 -11.75 15.33 2.31
N ALA A 139 -11.91 16.60 1.93
CA ALA A 139 -12.90 17.50 2.54
C ALA A 139 -14.35 17.01 2.36
N VAL A 140 -14.71 16.58 1.14
CA VAL A 140 -16.03 16.01 0.84
C VAL A 140 -16.27 14.74 1.63
N LEU A 141 -15.32 13.80 1.61
CA LEU A 141 -15.43 12.53 2.33
C LEU A 141 -15.58 12.73 3.85
N SER A 142 -14.79 13.65 4.41
CA SER A 142 -14.82 13.97 5.84
C SER A 142 -16.17 14.57 6.26
N TYR A 143 -16.75 15.42 5.41
CA TYR A 143 -18.07 15.99 5.64
C TYR A 143 -19.16 14.92 5.68
N ILE A 144 -19.17 14.00 4.70
CA ILE A 144 -20.16 12.91 4.63
C ILE A 144 -20.06 11.99 5.86
N ARG A 145 -18.84 11.57 6.22
CA ARG A 145 -18.63 10.74 7.42
C ARG A 145 -19.13 11.41 8.70
N ARG A 146 -18.95 12.74 8.82
CA ARG A 146 -19.46 13.49 9.98
C ARG A 146 -20.98 13.55 10.02
N GLN A 147 -21.65 13.64 8.87
CA GLN A 147 -23.11 13.61 8.82
C GLN A 147 -23.67 12.23 9.16
N GLN A 148 -23.04 11.15 8.71
CA GLN A 148 -23.46 9.78 9.02
C GLN A 148 -23.32 9.42 10.51
N GLN A 149 -22.35 10.01 11.21
CA GLN A 149 -22.18 9.81 12.66
C GLN A 149 -23.13 10.64 13.52
N ALA A 150 -23.73 11.68 12.95
CA ALA A 150 -24.64 12.60 13.64
C ALA A 150 -26.13 12.26 13.41
N ALA A 151 -26.41 11.28 12.54
CA ALA A 151 -27.73 10.72 12.27
C ALA A 151 -27.95 9.44 13.11
#